data_AF-A0A914N9T6-F1
#
_entry.id   AF-A0A914N9T6-F1
#
_cell.length_a   1.000
_cell.length_b   1.000
_cell.length_c   1.000
_cell.angle_alpha   90.00
_cell.angle_beta   90.00
_cell.angle_gamma   90.00
#
_symmetry.space_group_name_H-M   'P 1'
#
loop_
_entity.id
_entity.type
_entity.pdbx_description
1 polymer ?
#
loop_
_entity_poly.entity_id
_entity_poly.type
_entity_poly.pdbx_seq_one_letter_code
_entity_poly.pdbx_strand_id
1 'polypeptide(L)' 'MLNDELFTDCVFKGEVILTDTTPECVRAMLEFFYTGMVSDDKMKIHVDGIFVISHKYQVEMLKYLCERFMSCNIVLVRRG' A
#
# COMPACT_ATOMS: atom_id res chain seq x y z
N MET A 1 -35.57 -11.85 -16.02
CA MET A 1 -34.33 -12.21 -15.34
C MET A 1 -33.28 -11.25 -15.85
N LEU A 2 -33.15 -10.10 -15.20
CA LEU A 2 -32.32 -8.99 -15.65
C LEU A 2 -30.88 -9.23 -15.22
N ASN A 3 -30.09 -9.66 -16.21
CA ASN A 3 -28.70 -9.37 -16.53
C ASN A 3 -27.64 -9.35 -15.41
N ASP A 4 -26.81 -10.39 -15.49
CA ASP A 4 -25.45 -10.55 -14.95
C ASP A 4 -24.42 -9.53 -15.52
N GLU A 5 -24.86 -8.38 -16.05
CA GLU A 5 -24.01 -7.41 -16.76
C GLU A 5 -23.56 -6.23 -15.88
N LEU A 6 -23.54 -6.37 -14.55
CA LEU A 6 -23.03 -5.33 -13.66
C LEU A 6 -21.54 -5.48 -13.30
N PHE A 7 -20.80 -6.32 -14.02
CA PHE A 7 -19.38 -6.59 -13.69
C PHE A 7 -18.37 -5.91 -14.62
N THR A 8 -18.80 -5.28 -15.73
CA THR A 8 -17.84 -4.80 -16.74
C THR A 8 -18.20 -3.47 -17.40
N ASP A 9 -18.57 -2.44 -16.63
CA ASP A 9 -18.79 -1.08 -17.19
C ASP A 9 -18.14 0.06 -16.37
N CYS A 10 -17.03 -0.19 -15.68
CA CYS A 10 -16.25 0.88 -15.03
C CYS A 10 -15.02 1.35 -15.83
N VAL A 11 -14.85 0.93 -17.09
CA VAL A 11 -13.64 1.27 -17.88
C VAL A 11 -13.63 2.72 -18.41
N PHE A 12 -14.69 3.53 -18.20
CA PHE A 12 -14.73 4.94 -18.63
C PHE A 12 -15.03 5.97 -17.54
N LYS A 13 -14.62 5.69 -16.30
CA LYS A 13 -14.53 6.71 -15.26
C LYS A 13 -13.21 6.45 -14.55
N GLY A 14 -12.34 7.46 -14.39
CA GLY A 14 -11.05 7.33 -13.72
C GLY A 14 -11.16 7.07 -12.21
N GLU A 15 -12.08 6.22 -11.80
CA GLU A 15 -12.38 5.81 -10.43
C GLU A 15 -11.82 4.41 -10.21
N VAL A 16 -10.92 4.28 -9.23
CA VAL A 16 -10.34 3.01 -8.81
C VAL A 16 -10.89 2.71 -7.42
N ILE A 17 -11.63 1.61 -7.28
CA ILE A 17 -12.20 1.19 -6.00
C ILE A 17 -11.20 0.29 -5.28
N LEU A 18 -10.79 0.71 -4.07
CA LEU A 18 -9.82 0.01 -3.22
C LEU A 18 -10.55 -0.49 -1.96
N THR A 19 -11.02 -1.75 -1.95
CA THR A 19 -11.79 -2.30 -0.83
C THR A 19 -10.93 -2.91 0.28
N ASP A 20 -9.71 -3.36 -0.04
CA ASP A 20 -8.86 -4.14 0.87
C ASP A 20 -7.83 -3.28 1.61
N THR A 21 -7.99 -1.97 1.62
CA THR A 21 -6.94 -1.04 2.04
C THR A 21 -7.51 0.12 2.82
N THR A 22 -6.83 0.56 3.89
CA THR A 22 -7.26 1.75 4.60
C THR A 22 -6.85 3.02 3.84
N PRO A 23 -7.64 4.10 3.92
CA PRO A 23 -7.33 5.36 3.23
C PRO A 23 -5.95 5.94 3.63
N GLU A 24 -5.49 5.65 4.84
CA GLU A 24 -4.17 6.06 5.33
C GLU A 24 -3.04 5.37 4.55
N CYS A 25 -3.18 4.07 4.28
CA CYS A 25 -2.19 3.30 3.53
C CYS A 25 -2.14 3.77 2.07
N VAL A 26 -3.31 4.00 1.46
CA VAL A 26 -3.41 4.53 0.09
C VAL A 26 -2.77 5.92 0.00
N ARG A 27 -3.02 6.79 0.99
CA ARG A 27 -2.41 8.12 1.05
C ARG A 27 -0.89 8.06 1.18
N ALA A 28 -0.35 7.13 1.98
CA ALA A 28 1.10 6.91 2.08
C ALA A 28 1.70 6.41 0.77
N MET A 29 1.01 5.52 0.06
CA MET A 29 1.42 5.03 -1.24
C MET A 29 1.37 6.12 -2.32
N LEU A 30 0.36 7.01 -2.31
CA LEU A 30 0.31 8.17 -3.19
C LEU A 30 1.43 9.16 -2.87
N GLU A 31 1.70 9.43 -1.60
CA GLU A 31 2.83 10.26 -1.16
C GLU A 31 4.15 9.72 -1.74
N PHE A 32 4.33 8.40 -1.70
CA PHE A 32 5.48 7.76 -2.34
C PHE A 32 5.53 7.97 -3.86
N PHE A 33 4.42 7.81 -4.57
CA PHE A 33 4.41 8.00 -6.02
C PHE A 33 4.73 9.43 -6.44
N TYR A 34 4.23 10.42 -5.70
CA TYR A 34 4.40 11.82 -6.06
C TYR A 34 5.71 12.43 -5.54
N THR A 35 6.24 11.95 -4.41
CA THR A 35 7.45 12.52 -3.79
C THR A 35 8.67 11.59 -3.88
N GLY A 36 8.46 10.31 -4.18
CA GLY A 36 9.50 9.27 -4.09
C GLY A 36 9.82 8.83 -2.66
N MET A 37 9.14 9.39 -1.65
CA MET A 37 9.44 9.14 -0.23
C MET A 37 8.15 8.89 0.57
N VAL A 38 8.28 8.12 1.66
CA VAL A 38 7.22 7.95 2.67
C VAL A 38 7.78 8.40 4.00
N SER A 39 7.01 9.21 4.73
CA SER A 39 7.38 9.65 6.07
C SER A 39 7.60 8.46 7.02
N ASP A 40 8.72 8.45 7.75
CA ASP A 40 9.07 7.36 8.69
C ASP A 40 7.98 7.12 9.75
N ASP A 41 7.28 8.15 10.22
CA ASP A 41 6.17 8.01 11.16
C ASP A 41 5.01 7.18 10.58
N LYS A 42 4.70 7.36 9.29
CA LYS A 42 3.66 6.57 8.60
C LYS A 42 4.10 5.14 8.36
N MET A 43 5.37 4.94 8.02
CA MET A 43 5.98 3.61 7.96
C MET A 43 5.87 2.93 9.33
N LYS A 44 6.28 3.55 10.44
CA LYS A 44 6.21 2.92 11.76
C LYS A 44 4.82 2.45 12.18
N ILE A 45 3.79 3.24 11.87
CA ILE A 45 2.42 2.98 12.34
C ILE A 45 1.67 2.03 11.39
N HIS A 46 1.98 2.06 10.09
CA HIS A 46 1.21 1.38 9.05
C HIS A 46 2.06 0.52 8.09
N VAL A 47 3.29 0.16 8.45
CA VAL A 47 4.20 -0.61 7.55
C VAL A 47 3.55 -1.89 7.04
N ASP A 48 2.76 -2.57 7.87
CA ASP A 48 2.10 -3.83 7.53
C ASP A 48 1.06 -3.60 6.43
N GLY A 49 0.22 -2.57 6.59
CA GLY A 49 -0.76 -2.16 5.60
C GLY A 49 -0.12 -1.68 4.30
N ILE A 50 0.94 -0.85 4.40
CA ILE A 50 1.69 -0.35 3.24
C ILE A 50 2.39 -1.50 2.49
N PHE A 51 2.88 -2.51 3.21
CA PHE A 51 3.46 -3.71 2.62
C PHE A 51 2.41 -4.54 1.87
N VAL A 52 1.24 -4.76 2.45
CA VAL A 52 0.14 -5.51 1.80
C VAL A 52 -0.30 -4.82 0.52
N ILE A 53 -0.47 -3.50 0.52
CA ILE A 53 -0.87 -2.77 -0.70
C ILE A 53 0.25 -2.73 -1.74
N SER A 54 1.51 -2.53 -1.33
CA SER A 54 2.62 -2.51 -2.27
C SER A 54 2.80 -3.88 -2.94
N HIS A 55 2.54 -4.97 -2.21
CA HIS A 55 2.46 -6.30 -2.78
C HIS A 55 1.29 -6.45 -3.75
N LYS A 56 0.08 -5.98 -3.39
CA LYS A 56 -1.13 -6.10 -4.22
C LYS A 56 -1.02 -5.33 -5.54
N TYR A 57 -0.47 -4.12 -5.49
CA TYR A 57 -0.28 -3.24 -6.65
C TYR A 57 1.09 -3.41 -7.33
N GLN A 58 1.88 -4.40 -6.92
CA GLN A 58 3.19 -4.71 -7.47
C GLN A 58 4.16 -3.52 -7.53
N VAL A 59 4.13 -2.67 -6.50
CA VAL A 59 5.07 -1.55 -6.36
C VAL A 59 6.33 -2.04 -5.67
N GLU A 60 7.24 -2.65 -6.44
CA GLU A 60 8.45 -3.30 -5.92
C GLU A 60 9.33 -2.37 -5.08
N MET A 61 9.46 -1.11 -5.50
CA MET A 61 10.29 -0.13 -4.77
C MET A 61 9.72 0.20 -3.38
N LEU A 62 8.40 0.32 -3.28
CA LEU A 62 7.71 0.56 -2.00
C LEU A 62 7.78 -0.70 -1.11
N LYS A 63 7.59 -1.88 -1.71
CA LYS A 63 7.73 -3.16 -1.02
C LYS A 63 9.14 -3.32 -0.42
N TYR A 64 10.18 -3.08 -1.23
CA TYR A 64 11.58 -3.13 -0.77
C TYR A 64 11.85 -2.14 0.35
N LEU A 65 11.30 -0.93 0.28
CA LEU A 65 11.38 0.06 1.36
C LEU A 65 10.78 -0.46 2.66
N CYS A 66 9.58 -1.06 2.60
CA CYS A 66 8.92 -1.67 3.75
C CYS A 66 9.75 -2.84 4.32
N GLU A 67 10.27 -3.73 3.47
CA GLU A 67 11.15 -4.84 3.87
C GLU A 67 12.42 -4.35 4.56
N ARG A 68 13.06 -3.31 4.00
CA ARG A 68 14.24 -2.69 4.60
C ARG A 68 13.91 -2.06 5.95
N PHE A 69 12.77 -1.37 6.05
CA PHE A 69 12.30 -0.76 7.28
C PHE A 69 12.03 -1.81 8.37
N MET A 70 11.32 -2.89 8.03
CA MET A 70 11.07 -4.02 8.94
C MET A 70 12.36 -4.71 9.35
N SER A 71 13.29 -4.93 8.41
CA SER A 71 14.60 -5.53 8.69
C SER A 71 15.42 -4.70 9.67
N CYS A 72 15.40 -3.37 9.55
CA CYS A 72 16.06 -2.48 10.50
C CYS A 72 15.43 -2.54 11.91
N ASN A 73 14.12 -2.74 12.03
CA ASN A 73 13.44 -2.87 13.32
C ASN A 73 13.64 -4.25 13.98
N ILE A 74 13.77 -5.32 13.20
CA ILE A 74 14.00 -6.70 13.70
C ILE A 74 15.35 -6.85 14.43
N VAL A 75 16.36 -6.06 14.08
CA VAL A 75 17.70 -6.14 14.71
C VAL A 75 17.70 -5.62 16.16
N LEU A 76 16.72 -4.79 16.54
CA LEU A 76 16.63 -4.22 17.90
C LEU A 76 15.99 -5.19 18.92
N VAL A 77 15.17 -6.15 18.50
CA VAL A 77 14.47 -7.06 19.42
C VAL A 77 15.34 -8.25 19.83
N ARG A 78 16.42 -8.57 19.10
CA ARG A 78 17.37 -9.64 19.45
C ARG A 78 18.54 -9.21 20.33
N ARG A 79 18.56 -7.95 20.76
CA ARG A 79 19.51 -7.39 21.74
C ARG A 79 18.79 -6.86 23.00
N GLY A 80 17.69 -7.51 23.38
CA GLY A 80 17.02 -7.35 24.67
C GLY A 80 17.03 -8.66 25.42
#